data_AF-A0A9D2Q1D5-F1
#
_entry.id   AF-A0A9D2Q1D5-F1
#
_cell.length_a   1.000
_cell.length_b   1.000
_cell.length_c   1.000
_cell.angle_alpha   90.00
_cell.angle_beta   90.00
_cell.angle_gamma   90.00
#
_symmetry.space_group_name_H-M   'P 1'
#
loop_
_entity.id
_entity.type
_entity.pdbx_description
1 polymer ?
#
loop_
_entity_poly.entity_id
_entity_poly.type
_entity_poly.pdbx_seq_one_letter_code
_entity_poly.pdbx_strand_id
1 'polypeptide(L)' 'MDLYEYQARDLFEKHGVPVLGGVVAEDPAAAKAGAEQLGTPVVVVKAQVKTGGRGKAGGVKIAKSPEEAEQKASEILGMD' A
#
# COMPACT_ATOMS: atom_id res chain seq x y z
N MET A 1 2.54 -6.73 21.12
CA MET A 1 3.09 -7.06 19.79
C MET A 1 2.29 -6.28 18.78
N ASP A 2 2.95 -5.54 17.91
CA ASP A 2 2.27 -4.69 16.92
C ASP A 2 2.34 -5.33 15.54
N LEU A 3 1.27 -5.15 14.77
CA LEU A 3 1.12 -5.61 13.39
C LEU A 3 1.37 -4.46 12.40
N TYR A 4 1.78 -4.80 11.18
CA TYR A 4 1.67 -3.88 10.06
C TYR A 4 0.21 -3.74 9.61
N GLU A 5 -0.12 -2.66 8.89
CA GLU A 5 -1.48 -2.41 8.39
C GLU A 5 -1.97 -3.58 7.52
N TYR A 6 -1.14 -4.10 6.61
CA TYR A 6 -1.54 -5.21 5.74
C TYR A 6 -1.85 -6.49 6.54
N GLN A 7 -1.11 -6.77 7.62
CA GLN A 7 -1.34 -7.95 8.46
C GLN A 7 -2.66 -7.85 9.23
N ALA A 8 -3.00 -6.65 9.71
CA ALA A 8 -4.29 -6.40 10.36
C ALA A 8 -5.44 -6.51 9.35
N ARG A 9 -5.26 -6.00 8.13
CA ARG A 9 -6.23 -6.15 7.03
C ARG A 9 -6.47 -7.64 6.70
N ASP A 10 -5.41 -8.43 6.54
CA ASP A 10 -5.52 -9.86 6.22
C ASP A 10 -6.25 -10.63 7.33
N LEU A 11 -6.02 -10.24 8.59
CA LEU A 11 -6.76 -10.79 9.73
C LEU A 11 -8.25 -10.41 9.67
N PHE A 12 -8.57 -9.16 9.36
CA PHE A 12 -9.97 -8.72 9.19
C PHE A 12 -10.68 -9.48 8.08
N GLU A 13 -10.04 -9.63 6.93
CA GLU A 13 -10.60 -10.39 5.80
C GLU A 13 -10.86 -11.85 6.18
N LYS A 14 -9.90 -12.50 6.85
CA LYS A 14 -10.03 -13.88 7.35
C LYS A 14 -11.22 -14.07 8.31
N HIS A 15 -11.61 -13.01 9.02
CA HIS A 15 -12.73 -13.01 9.96
C HIS A 15 -14.01 -12.40 9.38
N GLY A 16 -14.08 -12.16 8.07
CA GLY A 16 -15.28 -11.66 7.39
C GLY A 16 -15.59 -10.18 7.66
N VAL A 17 -14.64 -9.43 8.20
CA VAL A 17 -14.75 -7.98 8.33
C VAL A 17 -14.41 -7.34 6.98
N PRO A 18 -15.30 -6.53 6.37
CA PRO A 18 -15.06 -5.94 5.06
C PRO A 18 -13.80 -5.06 5.05
N VAL A 19 -12.93 -5.31 4.09
CA VAL A 19 -11.73 -4.53 3.82
C VAL A 19 -11.60 -4.26 2.32
N LEU A 20 -10.86 -3.22 1.96
CA LEU A 20 -10.46 -3.01 0.58
C LEU A 20 -9.35 -4.00 0.21
N GLY A 21 -9.38 -4.50 -1.03
CA GLY A 21 -8.30 -5.30 -1.58
C GLY A 21 -6.98 -4.51 -1.60
N GLY A 22 -5.86 -5.22 -1.54
CA GLY A 22 -4.56 -4.61 -1.72
C GLY A 22 -3.44 -5.65 -1.83
N VAL A 23 -2.30 -5.22 -2.33
CA VAL A 23 -1.13 -6.08 -2.57
C VAL A 23 0.05 -5.53 -1.78
N VAL A 24 0.85 -6.42 -1.19
CA VAL A 24 2.13 -6.04 -0.57
C VAL A 24 3.16 -5.94 -1.69
N ALA A 25 3.84 -4.81 -1.77
CA ALA A 25 4.88 -4.54 -2.75
C ALA A 25 6.22 -4.29 -2.04
N GLU A 26 7.24 -5.07 -2.40
CA GLU A 26 8.60 -4.94 -1.87
C GLU A 26 9.51 -4.10 -2.78
N ASP A 27 9.08 -3.85 -4.02
CA ASP A 27 9.74 -3.00 -5.00
C ASP A 27 8.71 -2.21 -5.82
N PRO A 28 9.14 -1.17 -6.58
CA PRO A 28 8.23 -0.38 -7.40
C PRO A 28 7.48 -1.18 -8.48
N ALA A 29 8.11 -2.19 -9.08
CA ALA A 29 7.49 -3.00 -10.13
C ALA A 29 6.34 -3.85 -9.56
N ALA A 30 6.49 -4.38 -8.34
CA ALA A 30 5.44 -5.08 -7.61
C ALA A 30 4.26 -4.15 -7.29
N ALA A 31 4.50 -2.85 -7.03
CA ALA A 31 3.43 -1.87 -6.83
C ALA A 31 2.64 -1.63 -8.11
N LYS A 32 3.31 -1.57 -9.28
CA LYS A 32 2.65 -1.51 -10.58
C LYS A 32 1.76 -2.72 -10.82
N ALA A 33 2.33 -3.92 -10.71
CA ALA A 33 1.63 -5.17 -10.92
C ALA A 33 0.43 -5.31 -9.95
N GLY A 34 0.61 -4.89 -8.69
CA GLY A 34 -0.47 -4.85 -7.71
C GLY A 34 -1.59 -3.89 -8.10
N ALA A 35 -1.28 -2.71 -8.63
CA ALA A 35 -2.28 -1.77 -9.12
C ALA A 35 -3.05 -2.32 -10.35
N GLU A 36 -2.36 -2.97 -11.28
CA GLU A 36 -2.98 -3.67 -12.41
C GLU A 36 -3.92 -4.78 -11.94
N GLN A 37 -3.48 -5.59 -10.96
CA GLN A 37 -4.28 -6.67 -10.37
C GLN A 37 -5.54 -6.14 -9.68
N LEU A 38 -5.46 -5.00 -8.99
CA LEU A 38 -6.61 -4.40 -8.31
C LEU A 38 -7.63 -3.83 -9.30
N GLY A 39 -7.19 -3.40 -10.49
CA GLY A 39 -8.08 -2.97 -11.57
C GLY A 39 -8.95 -1.76 -11.22
N THR A 40 -8.55 -0.95 -10.23
CA THR A 40 -9.29 0.25 -9.81
C THR A 40 -8.71 1.51 -10.46
N PRO A 41 -9.53 2.55 -10.70
CA PRO A 41 -9.05 3.81 -11.28
C PRO A 41 -8.12 4.60 -10.35
N VAL A 42 -8.14 4.29 -9.05
CA VAL A 42 -7.29 4.93 -8.03
C VAL A 42 -6.81 3.86 -7.06
N VAL A 43 -5.54 3.90 -6.71
CA VAL A 43 -4.91 3.11 -5.65
C VAL A 43 -4.16 4.03 -4.69
N VAL A 44 -3.88 3.54 -3.48
CA VAL A 44 -3.10 4.28 -2.48
C VAL A 44 -1.86 3.46 -2.14
N VAL A 45 -0.68 4.02 -2.41
CA VAL A 45 0.60 3.43 -2.02
C VAL A 45 0.93 3.88 -0.61
N LYS A 46 1.13 2.94 0.31
CA LYS A 46 1.32 3.20 1.74
C LYS A 46 2.56 2.49 2.28
N ALA A 47 3.47 3.25 2.86
CA ALA A 47 4.57 2.73 3.66
C ALA A 47 4.05 1.80 4.76
N GLN A 48 4.68 0.65 4.92
CA GLN A 48 4.36 -0.31 5.98
C GLN A 48 5.33 -0.12 7.14
N VAL A 49 4.90 0.62 8.16
CA VAL A 49 5.59 0.77 9.44
C VAL A 49 4.58 0.64 10.59
N LYS A 50 5.04 0.32 11.80
CA LYS A 50 4.19 0.15 12.98
C LYS A 50 3.75 1.47 13.62
N THR A 51 4.48 2.55 13.34
CA THR A 51 4.20 3.89 13.87
C THR A 51 3.16 4.64 13.03
N GLY A 52 2.43 5.55 13.69
CA GLY A 52 1.53 6.49 13.03
C GLY A 52 2.27 7.63 12.32
N GLY A 53 1.53 8.52 11.65
CA GLY A 53 2.09 9.75 11.07
C GLY A 53 2.58 9.64 9.61
N ARG A 54 2.50 8.46 8.99
CA ARG A 54 2.94 8.19 7.61
C ARG A 54 2.46 9.22 6.58
N GLY A 55 1.20 9.66 6.65
CA GLY A 55 0.67 10.66 5.71
C GLY A 55 1.36 12.01 5.81
N LYS A 56 1.71 12.46 7.03
CA LYS A 56 2.48 13.70 7.24
C LYS A 56 3.94 13.55 6.80
N ALA A 57 4.50 12.35 6.96
CA ALA A 57 5.85 12.02 6.54
C ALA A 57 5.99 11.74 5.03
N GLY A 58 4.89 11.78 4.26
CA GLY A 58 4.92 11.47 2.82
C GLY A 58 4.85 9.98 2.48
N GLY A 59 4.75 9.09 3.47
CA GLY A 59 4.62 7.64 3.28
C GLY A 59 3.22 7.16 2.86
N VAL A 60 2.31 8.05 2.47
CA VAL A 60 0.98 7.71 1.93
C VAL A 60 0.72 8.58 0.70
N LYS A 61 0.61 7.97 -0.48
CA LYS A 61 0.44 8.68 -1.75
C LYS A 61 -0.67 8.05 -2.59
N ILE A 62 -1.45 8.89 -3.26
CA ILE A 62 -2.52 8.46 -4.17
C ILE A 62 -1.94 8.33 -5.58
N ALA A 63 -2.28 7.26 -6.28
CA ALA A 63 -1.93 7.02 -7.67
C ALA A 63 -3.20 6.75 -8.49
N LYS A 64 -3.25 7.31 -9.71
CA LYS A 64 -4.39 7.22 -10.64
C LYS A 64 -4.11 6.34 -11.86
N SER A 65 -2.95 5.68 -11.89
CA SER A 65 -2.61 4.64 -12.86
C SER A 65 -1.58 3.68 -12.26
N PRO A 66 -1.35 2.49 -12.86
CA PRO A 66 -0.27 1.60 -12.46
C PRO A 66 1.12 2.25 -12.54
N GLU A 67 1.38 3.08 -13.55
CA GLU A 67 2.64 3.83 -13.69
C GLU A 67 2.81 4.85 -12.56
N GLU A 68 1.74 5.55 -12.17
CA GLU A 68 1.81 6.41 -10.99
C GLU A 68 2.07 5.59 -9.72
N ALA A 69 1.51 4.38 -9.60
CA ALA A 69 1.74 3.52 -8.44
C ALA A 69 3.23 3.10 -8.34
N GLU A 70 3.85 2.74 -9.46
CA GLU A 70 5.29 2.48 -9.57
C GLU A 70 6.12 3.68 -9.10
N GLN A 71 5.81 4.87 -9.65
CA GLN A 71 6.50 6.10 -9.28
C GLN A 71 6.31 6.44 -7.80
N LYS A 72 5.12 6.27 -7.24
CA LYS A 72 4.87 6.56 -5.82
C LYS A 72 5.53 5.55 -4.90
N ALA A 73 5.67 4.30 -5.34
CA ALA A 73 6.43 3.30 -4.61
C ALA A 73 7.93 3.61 -4.59
N SER A 74 8.52 4.08 -5.69
CA SER A 74 9.94 4.48 -5.69
C SER A 74 10.23 5.72 -4.83
N GLU A 75 9.24 6.60 -4.67
CA GLU A 75 9.31 7.72 -3.72
C GLU A 75 9.19 7.29 -2.24
N ILE A 76 8.60 6.11 -1.96
CA ILE A 76 8.29 5.63 -0.59
C ILE A 76 9.29 4.59 -0.09
N LEU A 77 9.67 3.64 -0.94
CA LEU A 77 10.55 2.55 -0.58
C LEU A 77 11.97 3.08 -0.37
N GLY A 78 12.55 2.81 0.80
CA GLY A 78 13.86 3.32 1.17
C GLY A 78 13.86 4.75 1.74
N MET A 79 12.68 5.33 2.03
CA MET A 79 12.59 6.53 2.88
C MET A 79 13.06 6.22 4.30
N ASP A 80 13.84 7.12 4.89
CA ASP A 80 14.24 7.11 6.31
C ASP A 80 13.12 7.57 7.25
#